data_AF-A0A956R5Q5-F1
#
_entry.id   AF-A0A956R5Q5-F1
#
_cell.length_a   1.000
_cell.length_b   1.000
_cell.length_c   1.000
_cell.angle_alpha   90.00
_cell.angle_beta   90.00
_cell.angle_gamma   90.00
#
_symmetry.space_group_name_H-M   'P 1'
#
loop_
_entity.id
_entity.type
_entity.pdbx_description
1 polymer ?
#
loop_
_entity_poly.entity_id
_entity_poly.type
_entity_poly.pdbx_seq_one_letter_code
_entity_poly.pdbx_strand_id
1 'polypeptide(L)'
;MRSTAFLSLVLLSTACLTRPVGDEPEDGSTSAGDDVVTTVSPPATVPPSTTSTSGDDTTSIGPDTEGVTTEAEPTLGEGEECQLEGFAEILCGPGLKCMPYDSSGTSFYDAAACFPIDPNPVGLYEPCVWYGGAWSGYDNCGDHAFCADYDGDGEGTCTGICIWTADDWDAYYCEDPAAEGSWGCQSCFCSCEVPCDPLQPDACGDGNACVPTSHPDFLCVPDASAELGDYGDPCEYINGCDPGLFCANPASVPAPGCDQALGCCTPFCDLTQPNTCPGALEGQECLPWYEDPANAPAGFEDVGGCSLPL
;
A
#
# COMPACT_ATOMS: atom_id res chain seq x y z
N MET A 1 -63.95 12.49 -6.73
CA MET A 1 -63.01 12.14 -7.82
C MET A 1 -61.62 12.13 -7.23
N ARG A 2 -60.93 10.99 -7.32
CA ARG A 2 -59.60 10.71 -6.74
C ARG A 2 -58.51 11.06 -7.77
N SER A 3 -57.38 11.61 -7.34
CA SER A 3 -56.07 11.53 -8.03
C SER A 3 -54.99 11.89 -7.02
N THR A 4 -54.37 10.92 -6.35
CA THR A 4 -53.15 10.15 -6.74
C THR A 4 -51.86 10.96 -6.67
N ALA A 5 -51.10 10.65 -5.61
CA ALA A 5 -49.73 11.04 -5.37
C ALA A 5 -48.78 10.38 -6.39
N PHE A 6 -47.79 11.14 -6.86
CA PHE A 6 -46.65 10.61 -7.61
C PHE A 6 -45.47 10.42 -6.65
N LEU A 7 -45.15 9.15 -6.41
CA LEU A 7 -43.93 8.71 -5.77
C LEU A 7 -42.88 8.60 -6.88
N SER A 8 -41.89 9.50 -6.89
CA SER A 8 -40.76 9.41 -7.83
C SER A 8 -39.68 8.55 -7.20
N LEU A 9 -39.46 7.40 -7.82
CA LEU A 9 -38.43 6.42 -7.51
C LEU A 9 -37.10 6.93 -8.09
N VAL A 10 -36.14 7.26 -7.22
CA VAL A 10 -34.76 7.57 -7.61
C VAL A 10 -34.05 6.24 -7.84
N LEU A 11 -33.72 5.95 -9.10
CA LEU A 11 -32.78 4.89 -9.46
C LEU A 11 -31.36 5.45 -9.29
N LEU A 12 -30.65 4.93 -8.27
CA LEU A 12 -29.19 4.95 -8.20
C LEU A 12 -28.67 3.99 -9.27
N SER A 13 -27.93 4.51 -10.24
CA SER A 13 -27.10 3.71 -11.14
C SER A 13 -25.64 4.11 -10.94
N THR A 14 -24.92 3.25 -10.24
CA THR A 14 -23.46 3.18 -10.15
C THR A 14 -22.91 2.99 -11.57
N ALA A 15 -22.05 3.90 -12.01
CA ALA A 15 -21.31 3.79 -13.25
C ALA A 15 -19.81 3.87 -12.93
N CYS A 16 -19.17 2.71 -12.73
CA CYS A 16 -17.74 2.57 -12.99
C CYS A 16 -17.58 2.52 -14.51
N LEU A 17 -16.94 3.54 -15.09
CA LEU A 17 -16.57 3.53 -16.49
C LEU A 17 -15.41 2.56 -16.69
N THR A 18 -15.71 1.43 -17.34
CA THR A 18 -14.71 0.61 -18.01
C THR A 18 -14.16 1.38 -19.21
N ARG A 19 -12.84 1.63 -19.24
CA ARG A 19 -12.14 2.07 -20.46
C ARG A 19 -12.17 0.92 -21.48
N PRO A 20 -12.64 1.12 -22.73
CA PRO A 20 -12.48 0.12 -23.76
C PRO A 20 -11.06 0.15 -24.32
N VAL A 21 -10.39 -1.00 -24.29
CA VAL A 21 -9.14 -1.27 -25.02
C VAL A 21 -9.39 -1.05 -26.50
N GLY A 22 -8.66 -0.11 -27.11
CA GLY A 22 -8.68 0.13 -28.54
C GLY A 22 -7.72 -0.81 -29.26
N ASP A 23 -8.23 -1.49 -30.30
CA ASP A 23 -7.46 -2.26 -31.27
C ASP A 23 -6.39 -1.39 -31.96
N GLU A 24 -5.12 -1.80 -31.92
CA GLU A 24 -4.08 -1.32 -32.83
C GLU A 24 -3.96 -2.24 -34.06
N PRO A 25 -3.72 -1.68 -35.26
CA PRO A 25 -3.45 -2.48 -36.45
C PRO A 25 -1.96 -2.83 -36.56
N GLU A 26 -1.72 -4.04 -37.07
CA GLU A 26 -0.42 -4.53 -37.51
C GLU A 26 0.18 -3.62 -38.61
N ASP A 27 1.45 -3.25 -38.47
CA ASP A 27 2.33 -3.12 -39.63
C ASP A 27 3.75 -3.60 -39.31
N GLY A 28 4.26 -4.43 -40.20
CA GLY A 28 5.54 -5.09 -40.07
C GLY A 28 6.69 -4.25 -40.61
N SER A 29 7.86 -4.42 -40.00
CA SER A 29 9.12 -4.24 -40.73
C SER A 29 10.23 -5.09 -40.15
N THR A 30 10.72 -5.98 -41.00
CA THR A 30 11.90 -6.82 -40.88
C THR A 30 13.20 -6.01 -40.74
N SER A 31 14.15 -6.48 -39.92
CA SER A 31 15.55 -6.61 -40.34
C SER A 31 16.34 -7.53 -39.41
N ALA A 32 17.16 -8.35 -40.07
CA ALA A 32 18.00 -9.40 -39.51
C ALA A 32 19.28 -8.87 -38.84
N GLY A 33 19.79 -9.64 -37.88
CA GLY A 33 21.11 -9.48 -37.29
C GLY A 33 21.49 -10.76 -36.54
N ASP A 34 22.29 -11.58 -37.21
CA ASP A 34 22.76 -12.91 -36.85
C ASP A 34 23.88 -12.91 -35.80
N ASP A 35 23.96 -14.02 -35.05
CA ASP A 35 25.15 -14.63 -34.42
C ASP A 35 25.94 -13.88 -33.32
N VAL A 36 26.06 -14.52 -32.14
CA VAL A 36 27.16 -15.48 -31.86
C VAL A 36 26.96 -16.12 -30.48
N VAL A 37 26.89 -17.45 -30.49
CA VAL A 37 26.99 -18.36 -29.35
C VAL A 37 28.36 -18.25 -28.67
N THR A 38 28.40 -18.22 -27.33
CA THR A 38 29.54 -18.78 -26.59
C THR A 38 29.07 -19.41 -25.28
N THR A 39 28.97 -20.73 -25.29
CA THR A 39 28.82 -21.64 -24.16
C THR A 39 30.16 -21.80 -23.43
N VAL A 40 30.17 -21.62 -22.10
CA VAL A 40 31.29 -22.06 -21.25
C VAL A 40 30.76 -22.67 -19.94
N SER A 41 30.82 -23.99 -19.84
CA SER A 41 30.90 -24.80 -18.59
C SER A 41 32.31 -25.40 -18.56
N PRO A 42 32.97 -25.69 -17.41
CA PRO A 42 32.59 -26.79 -16.48
C PRO A 42 33.19 -26.60 -15.04
N PRO A 43 33.44 -27.63 -14.17
CA PRO A 43 32.92 -28.99 -14.07
C PRO A 43 32.32 -29.36 -12.68
N ALA A 44 31.55 -30.46 -12.69
CA ALA A 44 31.14 -31.22 -11.52
C ALA A 44 32.33 -31.90 -10.80
N THR A 45 32.25 -32.07 -9.48
CA THR A 45 33.13 -32.97 -8.71
C THR A 45 32.37 -33.63 -7.56
N VAL A 46 32.27 -34.96 -7.61
CA VAL A 46 31.83 -35.92 -6.57
C VAL A 46 32.55 -37.25 -6.91
N PRO A 47 32.79 -38.25 -6.02
CA PRO A 47 32.90 -38.35 -4.55
C PRO A 47 34.30 -38.95 -4.13
N PRO A 48 34.47 -39.49 -2.90
CA PRO A 48 34.20 -40.93 -2.76
C PRO A 48 33.51 -41.35 -1.43
N SER A 49 32.75 -42.42 -1.52
CA SER A 49 32.26 -43.24 -0.40
C SER A 49 33.25 -44.35 -0.05
N THR A 50 33.43 -44.60 1.25
CA THR A 50 33.88 -45.87 1.88
C THR A 50 33.45 -45.82 3.34
N THR A 51 33.14 -46.85 4.13
CA THR A 51 32.79 -48.27 4.01
C THR A 51 32.44 -48.68 5.45
N SER A 52 31.33 -49.41 5.60
CA SER A 52 30.98 -50.44 6.61
C SER A 52 31.72 -50.50 7.96
N THR A 53 30.96 -50.57 9.06
CA THR A 53 31.23 -51.52 10.16
C THR A 53 29.93 -51.92 10.85
N SER A 54 29.72 -53.23 10.99
CA SER A 54 28.64 -53.88 11.75
C SER A 54 29.11 -54.27 13.15
N GLY A 55 28.16 -54.39 14.07
CA GLY A 55 28.31 -54.93 15.43
C GLY A 55 27.83 -53.91 16.46
N ASP A 56 27.08 -54.24 17.50
CA ASP A 56 26.54 -55.49 18.02
C ASP A 56 25.45 -55.09 19.04
N ASP A 57 24.55 -56.01 19.33
CA ASP A 57 23.50 -55.91 20.33
C ASP A 57 24.02 -55.43 21.70
N THR A 58 23.28 -54.54 22.36
CA THR A 58 23.09 -54.60 23.82
C THR A 58 21.90 -53.74 24.25
N THR A 59 20.85 -54.43 24.67
CA THR A 59 19.76 -53.92 25.50
C THR A 59 20.31 -53.34 26.80
N SER A 60 20.07 -52.06 27.06
CA SER A 60 20.09 -51.51 28.41
C SER A 60 18.89 -50.60 28.61
N ILE A 61 18.01 -51.08 29.48
CA ILE A 61 16.83 -50.40 30.01
C ILE A 61 17.36 -49.27 30.92
N GLY A 62 16.96 -48.02 30.63
CA GLY A 62 17.30 -46.82 31.39
C GLY A 62 16.16 -45.81 31.26
N PRO A 63 15.89 -45.02 32.30
CA PRO A 63 14.55 -44.74 32.81
C PRO A 63 13.72 -43.85 31.89
N ASP A 64 12.40 -44.06 31.94
CA ASP A 64 11.38 -43.21 31.35
C ASP A 64 11.68 -41.73 31.66
N THR A 65 12.33 -41.08 30.71
CA THR A 65 12.26 -39.64 30.58
C THR A 65 10.98 -39.46 29.81
N GLU A 66 9.91 -39.06 30.52
CA GLU A 66 8.70 -38.61 29.85
C GLU A 66 9.13 -37.57 28.82
N GLY A 67 9.09 -37.98 27.56
CA GLY A 67 9.17 -37.06 26.46
C GLY A 67 8.00 -36.14 26.65
N VAL A 68 8.26 -34.93 27.12
CA VAL A 68 7.40 -33.80 26.82
C VAL A 68 7.46 -33.72 25.30
N THR A 69 6.55 -34.42 24.64
CA THR A 69 6.10 -34.03 23.31
C THR A 69 5.56 -32.63 23.55
N THR A 70 6.37 -31.63 23.23
CA THR A 70 5.85 -30.30 22.94
C THR A 70 4.91 -30.56 21.78
N GLU A 71 3.61 -30.65 22.05
CA GLU A 71 2.63 -30.69 20.98
C GLU A 71 2.92 -29.42 20.17
N ALA A 72 3.27 -29.61 18.90
CA ALA A 72 3.45 -28.47 18.02
C ALA A 72 2.11 -27.71 18.04
N GLU A 73 2.18 -26.41 18.31
CA GLU A 73 1.01 -25.55 18.22
C GLU A 73 0.32 -25.79 16.86
N PRO A 74 -1.01 -25.80 16.79
CA PRO A 74 -1.69 -25.93 15.51
C PRO A 74 -1.22 -24.80 14.59
N THR A 75 -0.88 -25.14 13.35
CA THR A 75 -0.49 -24.19 12.32
C THR A 75 -1.29 -24.43 11.04
N LEU A 76 -1.57 -23.37 10.31
CA LEU A 76 -2.20 -23.41 9.00
C LEU A 76 -1.20 -23.85 7.91
N GLY A 77 -1.65 -24.66 6.97
CA GLY A 77 -0.92 -25.04 5.76
C GLY A 77 -1.09 -24.05 4.62
N GLU A 78 -0.37 -24.30 3.52
CA GLU A 78 -0.46 -23.48 2.31
C GLU A 78 -1.89 -23.46 1.75
N GLY A 79 -2.38 -22.25 1.45
CA GLY A 79 -3.72 -21.99 0.93
C GLY A 79 -4.84 -22.05 1.97
N GLU A 80 -4.55 -22.33 3.24
CA GLU A 80 -5.54 -22.21 4.31
C GLU A 80 -5.75 -20.74 4.69
N GLU A 81 -7.01 -20.36 4.93
CA GLU A 81 -7.40 -18.99 5.28
C GLU A 81 -6.78 -18.57 6.61
N CYS A 82 -6.17 -17.38 6.61
CA CYS A 82 -5.52 -16.79 7.77
C CYS A 82 -6.11 -15.42 8.09
N GLN A 83 -5.74 -14.85 9.24
CA GLN A 83 -6.20 -13.52 9.65
C GLN A 83 -5.04 -12.53 9.59
N LEU A 84 -5.15 -11.54 8.71
CA LEU A 84 -4.22 -10.40 8.64
C LEU A 84 -4.42 -9.40 9.78
N GLU A 85 -5.59 -9.46 10.43
CA GLU A 85 -5.99 -8.57 11.51
C GLU A 85 -6.01 -9.29 12.85
N GLY A 86 -5.43 -8.65 13.88
CA GLY A 86 -5.56 -9.05 15.28
C GLY A 86 -4.76 -10.30 15.68
N PHE A 87 -5.30 -11.03 16.66
CA PHE A 87 -4.67 -12.23 17.22
C PHE A 87 -5.11 -13.45 16.46
N ALA A 88 -4.34 -13.79 15.43
CA ALA A 88 -4.48 -15.08 14.79
C ALA A 88 -4.30 -16.18 15.86
N GLU A 89 -5.40 -16.87 16.19
CA GLU A 89 -5.37 -18.02 17.11
C GLU A 89 -4.49 -19.15 16.55
N ILE A 90 -4.32 -19.17 15.22
CA ILE A 90 -3.53 -20.15 14.48
C ILE A 90 -2.71 -19.37 13.45
N LEU A 91 -1.38 -19.50 13.55
CA LEU A 91 -0.45 -18.88 12.61
C LEU A 91 -0.23 -19.78 11.38
N CYS A 92 0.19 -19.16 10.29
CA CYS A 92 0.74 -19.89 9.16
C CYS A 92 1.95 -20.73 9.62
N GLY A 93 2.06 -21.95 9.09
CA GLY A 93 3.13 -22.86 9.45
C GLY A 93 4.52 -22.35 9.09
N PRO A 94 5.60 -22.98 9.59
CA PRO A 94 6.95 -22.55 9.31
C PRO A 94 7.24 -22.43 7.80
N GLY A 95 7.77 -21.27 7.39
CA GLY A 95 8.06 -20.97 5.98
C GLY A 95 6.86 -20.46 5.18
N LEU A 96 5.71 -20.23 5.83
CA LEU A 96 4.53 -19.60 5.25
C LEU A 96 4.28 -18.25 5.93
N LYS A 97 3.72 -17.29 5.19
CA LYS A 97 3.23 -16.00 5.68
C LYS A 97 1.78 -15.79 5.30
N CYS A 98 1.04 -15.04 6.11
CA CYS A 98 -0.34 -14.69 5.82
C CYS A 98 -0.37 -13.51 4.84
N MET A 99 -1.05 -13.66 3.71
CA MET A 99 -1.06 -12.66 2.63
C MET A 99 -2.46 -12.33 2.14
N PRO A 100 -2.72 -11.07 1.78
CA PRO A 100 -3.94 -10.71 1.06
C PRO A 100 -3.89 -11.29 -0.35
N TYR A 101 -5.04 -11.72 -0.88
CA TYR A 101 -5.16 -12.20 -2.25
C TYR A 101 -6.58 -11.95 -2.79
N ASP A 102 -6.73 -12.10 -4.11
CA ASP A 102 -8.00 -12.05 -4.83
C ASP A 102 -8.57 -13.47 -4.96
N SER A 103 -9.52 -13.79 -4.10
CA SER A 103 -10.24 -15.07 -4.12
C SER A 103 -11.30 -15.16 -5.21
N SER A 104 -11.72 -14.03 -5.79
CA SER A 104 -12.84 -13.92 -6.71
C SER A 104 -12.45 -13.63 -8.16
N GLY A 105 -11.18 -13.34 -8.44
CA GLY A 105 -10.67 -12.98 -9.77
C GLY A 105 -11.07 -11.57 -10.21
N THR A 106 -11.31 -10.67 -9.26
CA THR A 106 -11.75 -9.28 -9.50
C THR A 106 -10.59 -8.28 -9.64
N SER A 107 -9.34 -8.73 -9.47
CA SER A 107 -8.14 -7.88 -9.39
C SER A 107 -8.15 -6.92 -8.21
N PHE A 108 -8.67 -7.40 -7.07
CA PHE A 108 -8.70 -6.69 -5.79
C PHE A 108 -8.47 -7.67 -4.64
N TYR A 109 -7.81 -7.22 -3.58
CA TYR A 109 -7.65 -8.02 -2.37
C TYR A 109 -9.00 -8.15 -1.66
N ASP A 110 -9.49 -9.38 -1.50
CA ASP A 110 -10.79 -9.66 -0.86
C ASP A 110 -10.73 -10.79 0.19
N ALA A 111 -9.58 -11.46 0.33
CA ALA A 111 -9.35 -12.56 1.26
C ALA A 111 -7.89 -12.62 1.72
N ALA A 112 -7.61 -13.50 2.68
CA ALA A 112 -6.26 -13.77 3.16
C ALA A 112 -6.02 -15.26 3.40
N ALA A 113 -4.84 -15.76 3.01
CA ALA A 113 -4.43 -17.15 3.20
C ALA A 113 -2.92 -17.29 3.43
N CYS A 114 -2.47 -18.47 3.84
CA CYS A 114 -1.07 -18.76 4.04
C CYS A 114 -0.35 -19.11 2.73
N PHE A 115 0.70 -18.36 2.39
CA PHE A 115 1.51 -18.56 1.19
C PHE A 115 2.99 -18.73 1.53
N PRO A 116 3.79 -19.41 0.69
CA PRO A 116 5.21 -19.60 0.94
C PRO A 116 5.97 -18.28 1.04
N ILE A 117 6.87 -18.18 2.01
CA ILE A 117 7.91 -17.15 2.03
C ILE A 117 8.99 -17.56 1.02
N ASP A 118 9.39 -16.64 0.14
CA ASP A 118 10.47 -16.90 -0.80
C ASP A 118 11.77 -17.25 -0.02
N PRO A 119 12.53 -18.29 -0.43
CA PRO A 119 13.77 -18.65 0.26
C PRO A 119 14.86 -17.56 0.19
N ASN A 120 14.74 -16.61 -0.74
CA ASN A 120 15.58 -15.42 -0.86
C ASN A 120 14.69 -14.18 -0.98
N PRO A 121 14.00 -13.78 0.10
CA PRO A 121 13.06 -12.68 0.04
C PRO A 121 13.79 -11.35 -0.24
N VAL A 122 13.14 -10.47 -0.99
CA VAL A 122 13.59 -9.07 -1.13
C VAL A 122 13.09 -8.24 0.06
N GLY A 123 13.80 -7.16 0.35
CA GLY A 123 13.52 -6.29 1.50
C GLY A 123 12.29 -5.40 1.30
N LEU A 124 11.84 -4.78 2.40
CA LEU A 124 10.83 -3.72 2.34
C LEU A 124 11.28 -2.60 1.39
N TYR A 125 10.32 -2.08 0.63
CA TYR A 125 10.48 -1.03 -0.37
C TYR A 125 11.38 -1.39 -1.56
N GLU A 126 11.82 -2.64 -1.66
CA GLU A 126 12.52 -3.12 -2.85
C GLU A 126 11.52 -3.60 -3.92
N PRO A 127 11.87 -3.51 -5.22
CA PRO A 127 11.07 -4.07 -6.29
C PRO A 127 10.83 -5.58 -6.11
N CYS A 128 9.59 -6.01 -6.30
CA CYS A 128 9.15 -7.38 -6.10
C CYS A 128 8.39 -7.93 -7.31
N VAL A 129 8.15 -9.23 -7.30
CA VAL A 129 7.42 -9.92 -8.35
C VAL A 129 6.38 -10.85 -7.75
N TRP A 130 5.23 -10.97 -8.42
CA TRP A 130 4.24 -11.99 -8.12
C TRP A 130 4.48 -13.28 -8.90
N TYR A 131 4.13 -14.41 -8.28
CA TYR A 131 4.08 -15.70 -8.96
C TYR A 131 2.63 -16.07 -9.26
N GLY A 132 2.24 -16.03 -10.54
CA GLY A 132 0.84 -16.27 -10.94
C GLY A 132 0.02 -15.00 -11.16
N GLY A 133 0.67 -13.83 -11.14
CA GLY A 133 0.08 -12.52 -11.41
C GLY A 133 -0.16 -11.70 -10.15
N ALA A 134 -0.41 -10.41 -10.34
CA ALA A 134 -0.82 -9.51 -9.26
C ALA A 134 -2.03 -10.08 -8.51
N TRP A 135 -2.14 -9.78 -7.22
CA TRP A 135 -3.24 -10.21 -6.35
C TRP A 135 -3.30 -11.73 -6.06
N SER A 136 -2.32 -12.52 -6.50
CA SER A 136 -2.33 -13.99 -6.32
C SER A 136 -2.00 -14.47 -4.89
N GLY A 137 -1.43 -13.61 -4.05
CA GLY A 137 -0.90 -13.95 -2.72
C GLY A 137 0.50 -14.56 -2.73
N TYR A 138 1.02 -14.97 -3.90
CA TYR A 138 2.40 -15.46 -4.04
C TYR A 138 3.30 -14.33 -4.54
N ASP A 139 4.31 -13.99 -3.75
CA ASP A 139 5.33 -13.02 -4.12
C ASP A 139 6.71 -13.40 -3.54
N ASN A 140 7.72 -12.58 -3.84
CA ASN A 140 9.06 -12.72 -3.28
C ASN A 140 9.37 -11.77 -2.11
N CYS A 141 8.37 -11.15 -1.50
CA CYS A 141 8.57 -10.31 -0.32
C CYS A 141 8.84 -11.15 0.93
N GLY A 142 9.51 -10.55 1.91
CA GLY A 142 9.75 -11.16 3.22
C GLY A 142 8.48 -11.48 4.02
N ASP A 143 8.70 -11.98 5.23
CA ASP A 143 7.63 -12.09 6.22
C ASP A 143 7.03 -10.71 6.53
N HIS A 144 5.76 -10.66 6.92
CA HIS A 144 5.04 -9.40 7.19
C HIS A 144 5.09 -8.34 6.07
N ALA A 145 5.31 -8.75 4.82
CA ALA A 145 5.33 -7.86 3.66
C ALA A 145 4.63 -8.50 2.46
N PHE A 146 4.03 -7.67 1.61
CA PHE A 146 3.38 -8.07 0.37
C PHE A 146 3.80 -7.21 -0.80
N CYS A 147 3.75 -7.80 -2.00
CA CYS A 147 4.07 -7.11 -3.22
C CYS A 147 2.87 -6.27 -3.67
N ALA A 148 2.98 -4.95 -3.51
CA ALA A 148 1.95 -3.97 -3.82
C ALA A 148 2.20 -3.31 -5.19
N ASP A 149 1.13 -3.05 -5.93
CA ASP A 149 1.11 -2.34 -7.22
C ASP A 149 0.15 -1.14 -7.07
N TYR A 150 0.67 -0.01 -6.60
CA TYR A 150 -0.17 1.15 -6.28
C TYR A 150 -0.44 2.05 -7.50
N ASP A 151 0.47 2.06 -8.46
CA ASP A 151 0.42 2.82 -9.70
C ASP A 151 -0.18 2.02 -10.88
N GLY A 152 -0.30 0.69 -10.75
CA GLY A 152 -0.96 -0.17 -11.72
C GLY A 152 -0.14 -0.36 -13.00
N ASP A 153 1.16 -0.12 -12.94
CA ASP A 153 2.08 -0.26 -14.07
C ASP A 153 2.68 -1.68 -14.17
N GLY A 154 2.41 -2.52 -13.16
CA GLY A 154 2.88 -3.89 -13.06
C GLY A 154 4.26 -4.02 -12.41
N GLU A 155 4.82 -2.95 -11.85
CA GLU A 155 6.04 -2.93 -11.07
C GLU A 155 5.71 -2.98 -9.57
N GLY A 156 5.84 -4.16 -8.97
CA GLY A 156 5.54 -4.33 -7.55
C GLY A 156 6.62 -3.75 -6.63
N THR A 157 6.21 -3.24 -5.47
CA THR A 157 7.10 -2.89 -4.36
C THR A 157 6.70 -3.65 -3.09
N CYS A 158 7.67 -4.17 -2.32
CA CYS A 158 7.36 -4.82 -1.06
C CYS A 158 6.90 -3.80 -0.01
N THR A 159 5.62 -3.86 0.35
CA THR A 159 4.99 -3.03 1.37
C THR A 159 4.74 -3.84 2.63
N GLY A 160 4.94 -3.23 3.80
CA GLY A 160 4.71 -3.90 5.07
C GLY A 160 3.23 -4.13 5.34
N ILE A 161 2.93 -5.17 6.12
CA ILE A 161 1.63 -5.44 6.73
C ILE A 161 1.74 -5.14 8.22
N CYS A 162 0.72 -4.50 8.79
CA CYS A 162 0.71 -4.19 10.22
C CYS A 162 0.81 -5.47 11.06
N ILE A 163 1.69 -5.44 12.06
CA ILE A 163 1.93 -6.57 12.96
C ILE A 163 1.19 -6.33 14.27
N TRP A 164 0.25 -7.20 14.58
CA TRP A 164 -0.59 -7.10 15.78
C TRP A 164 0.07 -7.73 16.99
N THR A 165 -0.10 -7.12 18.17
CA THR A 165 0.48 -7.61 19.42
C THR A 165 -0.61 -8.18 20.34
N ALA A 166 -0.46 -9.45 20.73
CA ALA A 166 -1.41 -10.41 21.35
C ALA A 166 -2.54 -9.94 22.29
N ASP A 167 -2.52 -8.70 22.79
CA ASP A 167 -3.29 -8.27 23.94
C ASP A 167 -4.18 -7.02 23.74
N ASP A 168 -4.07 -6.28 22.62
CA ASP A 168 -4.88 -5.07 22.36
C ASP A 168 -5.16 -4.85 20.86
N TRP A 169 -6.43 -4.61 20.51
CA TRP A 169 -6.88 -4.32 19.13
C TRP A 169 -6.41 -2.98 18.60
N ASP A 170 -5.85 -2.10 19.43
CA ASP A 170 -5.19 -0.87 18.99
C ASP A 170 -3.66 -0.99 19.04
N ALA A 171 -3.12 -2.15 19.44
CA ALA A 171 -1.68 -2.38 19.53
C ALA A 171 -1.15 -3.16 18.33
N TYR A 172 -0.86 -2.41 17.28
CA TYR A 172 -0.10 -2.86 16.12
C TYR A 172 1.20 -2.05 15.98
N TYR A 173 2.12 -2.54 15.17
CA TYR A 173 3.30 -1.80 14.76
C TYR A 173 3.71 -2.18 13.34
N CYS A 174 4.50 -1.31 12.71
CA CYS A 174 5.14 -1.57 11.44
C CYS A 174 6.60 -2.01 11.66
N GLU A 175 7.09 -2.92 10.81
CA GLU A 175 8.50 -3.33 10.88
C GLU A 175 9.44 -2.14 10.63
N ASP A 176 9.07 -1.25 9.68
CA ASP A 176 9.69 0.06 9.56
C ASP A 176 9.09 1.02 10.63
N PRO A 177 9.91 1.53 11.57
CA PRO A 177 9.46 2.50 12.57
C PRO A 177 9.11 3.88 11.99
N ALA A 178 9.45 4.16 10.72
CA ALA A 178 9.04 5.36 10.00
C ALA A 178 7.67 5.19 9.30
N ALA A 179 7.15 3.96 9.23
CA ALA A 179 5.85 3.68 8.64
C ALA A 179 4.74 3.71 9.70
N GLU A 180 3.55 4.11 9.27
CA GLU A 180 2.33 4.12 10.06
C GLU A 180 1.28 3.21 9.41
N GLY A 181 0.32 2.75 10.21
CA GLY A 181 -0.76 1.93 9.71
C GLY A 181 -1.66 2.72 8.77
N SER A 182 -1.92 2.18 7.58
CA SER A 182 -2.91 2.68 6.65
C SER A 182 -4.02 1.67 6.49
N TRP A 183 -5.26 2.12 6.71
CA TRP A 183 -6.46 1.31 6.50
C TRP A 183 -7.09 1.68 5.17
N GLY A 184 -6.85 0.86 4.15
CA GLY A 184 -7.52 1.02 2.87
C GLY A 184 -9.03 0.77 2.96
N CYS A 185 -9.82 1.48 2.14
CA CYS A 185 -11.28 1.26 1.97
C CYS A 185 -11.67 -0.11 1.37
N GLN A 186 -10.73 -1.06 1.24
CA GLN A 186 -11.02 -2.47 0.95
C GLN A 186 -11.07 -3.34 2.23
N SER A 187 -10.90 -2.77 3.43
CA SER A 187 -11.29 -3.35 4.73
C SER A 187 -10.82 -4.78 5.08
N CYS A 188 -9.81 -5.31 4.38
CA CYS A 188 -9.33 -6.68 4.63
C CYS A 188 -8.01 -6.72 5.41
N PHE A 189 -7.26 -5.60 5.50
CA PHE A 189 -6.01 -5.52 6.25
C PHE A 189 -5.49 -4.09 6.42
N CYS A 190 -4.46 -3.95 7.26
CA CYS A 190 -3.70 -2.74 7.52
C CYS A 190 -2.32 -2.86 6.84
N SER A 191 -1.98 -1.92 5.95
CA SER A 191 -0.64 -1.80 5.36
C SER A 191 0.21 -0.81 6.14
N CYS A 192 1.53 -0.95 6.04
CA CYS A 192 2.48 -0.06 6.67
C CYS A 192 3.07 0.90 5.63
N GLU A 193 2.64 2.15 5.70
CA GLU A 193 2.99 3.19 4.73
C GLU A 193 3.88 4.24 5.37
N VAL A 194 4.93 4.65 4.66
CA VAL A 194 5.76 5.78 5.10
C VAL A 194 5.04 7.08 4.71
N PRO A 195 4.73 7.97 5.67
CA PRO A 195 4.12 9.25 5.35
C PRO A 195 5.00 10.08 4.42
N CYS A 196 4.39 10.75 3.45
CA CYS A 196 5.10 11.71 2.60
C CYS A 196 5.11 13.11 3.22
N ASP A 197 6.13 13.91 2.92
CA ASP A 197 6.19 15.32 3.34
C ASP A 197 5.50 16.20 2.29
N PRO A 198 4.35 16.84 2.59
CA PRO A 198 3.62 17.67 1.63
C PRO A 198 4.35 18.96 1.26
N LEU A 199 5.38 19.36 2.01
CA LEU A 199 6.25 20.50 1.67
C LEU A 199 7.34 20.14 0.66
N GLN A 200 7.46 18.85 0.29
CA GLN A 200 8.35 18.33 -0.74
C GLN A 200 7.52 17.80 -1.92
N PRO A 201 7.25 18.62 -2.96
CA PRO A 201 6.37 18.21 -4.08
C PRO A 201 6.80 16.93 -4.78
N ASP A 202 8.10 16.63 -4.82
CA ASP A 202 8.66 15.46 -5.50
C ASP A 202 8.73 14.20 -4.60
N ALA A 203 8.18 14.24 -3.37
CA ALA A 203 8.31 13.15 -2.39
C ALA A 203 7.69 11.82 -2.87
N CYS A 204 6.70 11.87 -3.76
CA CYS A 204 5.94 10.70 -4.21
C CYS A 204 6.34 10.19 -5.61
N GLY A 205 7.30 10.84 -6.27
CA GLY A 205 7.66 10.53 -7.66
C GLY A 205 6.62 10.96 -8.69
N ASP A 206 6.92 10.72 -9.96
CA ASP A 206 6.08 11.13 -11.08
C ASP A 206 4.70 10.44 -11.06
N GLY A 207 3.63 11.18 -11.30
CA GLY A 207 2.26 10.65 -11.38
C GLY A 207 1.56 10.43 -10.04
N ASN A 208 2.19 10.76 -8.93
CA ASN A 208 1.61 10.68 -7.59
C ASN A 208 1.65 12.04 -6.88
N ALA A 209 0.74 12.24 -5.93
CA ALA A 209 0.66 13.42 -5.09
C ALA A 209 0.68 13.03 -3.60
N CYS A 210 1.35 13.84 -2.78
CA CYS A 210 1.30 13.74 -1.34
C CYS A 210 0.02 14.41 -0.82
N VAL A 211 -0.95 13.61 -0.39
CA VAL A 211 -2.29 14.10 0.00
C VAL A 211 -2.56 13.88 1.48
N PRO A 212 -3.41 14.71 2.11
CA PRO A 212 -3.77 14.49 3.49
C PRO A 212 -4.74 13.32 3.64
N THR A 213 -4.44 12.43 4.57
CA THR A 213 -5.23 11.23 4.92
C THR A 213 -5.49 11.15 6.43
N SER A 214 -6.24 10.15 6.88
CA SER A 214 -6.55 9.98 8.32
C SER A 214 -5.59 9.05 9.06
N HIS A 215 -4.95 8.14 8.32
CA HIS A 215 -3.86 7.28 8.81
C HIS A 215 -3.18 6.65 7.57
N PRO A 216 -1.89 6.95 7.31
CA PRO A 216 -1.09 8.03 7.92
C PRO A 216 -1.72 9.42 7.72
N ASP A 217 -1.13 10.47 8.30
CA ASP A 217 -1.60 11.87 8.10
C ASP A 217 -1.40 12.36 6.66
N PHE A 218 -0.36 11.86 5.99
CA PHE A 218 -0.07 12.16 4.58
C PHE A 218 0.35 10.88 3.86
N LEU A 219 -0.16 10.66 2.65
CA LEU A 219 0.15 9.47 1.87
C LEU A 219 0.34 9.82 0.39
N CYS A 220 1.27 9.12 -0.25
CA CYS A 220 1.40 9.16 -1.70
C CYS A 220 0.25 8.38 -2.34
N VAL A 221 -0.53 9.06 -3.17
CA VAL A 221 -1.60 8.44 -3.95
C VAL A 221 -1.51 8.88 -5.40
N PRO A 222 -2.11 8.12 -6.35
CA PRO A 222 -2.16 8.54 -7.74
C PRO A 222 -2.75 9.93 -7.88
N ASP A 223 -2.05 10.78 -8.64
CA ASP A 223 -2.51 12.12 -8.97
C ASP A 223 -3.71 12.03 -9.91
N ALA A 224 -4.83 12.62 -9.49
CA ALA A 224 -6.08 12.66 -10.24
C ALA A 224 -6.48 14.08 -10.66
N SER A 225 -5.57 15.05 -10.58
CA SER A 225 -5.80 16.44 -11.00
C SER A 225 -6.06 16.57 -12.51
N ALA A 226 -5.42 15.70 -13.30
CA ALA A 226 -5.48 15.67 -14.76
C ALA A 226 -4.98 16.97 -15.42
N GLU A 227 -5.85 17.74 -16.08
CA GLU A 227 -5.50 19.01 -16.74
C GLU A 227 -5.98 20.24 -15.93
N LEU A 228 -6.57 19.99 -14.75
CA LEU A 228 -6.93 20.97 -13.73
C LEU A 228 -6.08 20.71 -12.49
N GLY A 229 -6.28 21.49 -11.43
CA GLY A 229 -5.67 21.23 -10.12
C GLY A 229 -4.72 22.31 -9.65
N ASP A 230 -4.54 23.35 -10.47
CA ASP A 230 -3.81 24.57 -10.15
C ASP A 230 -4.49 25.35 -9.02
N TYR A 231 -3.79 26.31 -8.41
CA TYR A 231 -4.37 27.18 -7.38
C TYR A 231 -5.70 27.80 -7.82
N GLY A 232 -6.75 27.56 -7.02
CA GLY A 232 -8.10 28.07 -7.26
C GLY A 232 -8.96 27.23 -8.20
N ASP A 233 -8.42 26.16 -8.78
CA ASP A 233 -9.24 25.21 -9.53
C ASP A 233 -10.17 24.42 -8.60
N PRO A 234 -11.38 24.07 -9.07
CA PRO A 234 -12.31 23.28 -8.29
C PRO A 234 -11.83 21.84 -8.15
N CYS A 235 -11.97 21.28 -6.96
CA CYS A 235 -11.65 19.90 -6.65
C CYS A 235 -12.81 19.22 -5.90
N GLU A 236 -12.94 17.92 -6.09
CA GLU A 236 -13.97 17.10 -5.43
C GLU A 236 -13.36 16.01 -4.52
N TYR A 237 -12.07 15.72 -4.69
CA TYR A 237 -11.35 14.65 -4.01
C TYR A 237 -10.00 15.15 -3.49
N ILE A 238 -9.46 14.47 -2.48
CA ILE A 238 -8.20 14.84 -1.81
C ILE A 238 -7.00 14.84 -2.75
N ASN A 239 -7.03 14.03 -3.80
CA ASN A 239 -6.01 13.90 -4.85
C ASN A 239 -6.40 14.59 -6.16
N GLY A 240 -7.37 15.51 -6.13
CA GLY A 240 -7.82 16.26 -7.30
C GLY A 240 -7.04 17.56 -7.54
N CYS A 241 -5.95 17.79 -6.83
CA CYS A 241 -5.10 18.98 -6.95
C CYS A 241 -3.68 18.56 -7.29
N ASP A 242 -2.95 19.43 -7.97
CA ASP A 242 -1.57 19.15 -8.38
C ASP A 242 -0.65 18.90 -7.16
N PRO A 243 0.45 18.14 -7.31
CA PRO A 243 1.39 17.88 -6.23
C PRO A 243 1.84 19.14 -5.50
N GLY A 244 1.77 19.10 -4.16
CA GLY A 244 2.02 20.23 -3.27
C GLY A 244 0.79 21.10 -2.98
N LEU A 245 -0.36 20.81 -3.60
CA LEU A 245 -1.66 21.41 -3.29
C LEU A 245 -2.60 20.40 -2.63
N PHE A 246 -3.59 20.90 -1.90
CA PHE A 246 -4.66 20.12 -1.32
C PHE A 246 -6.02 20.74 -1.63
N CYS A 247 -7.06 19.88 -1.57
CA CYS A 247 -8.43 20.29 -1.79
C CYS A 247 -9.01 20.96 -0.55
N ALA A 248 -8.94 22.29 -0.48
CA ALA A 248 -9.41 23.07 0.66
C ALA A 248 -10.90 23.41 0.59
N ASN A 249 -11.44 23.88 1.71
CA ASN A 249 -12.77 24.48 1.73
C ASN A 249 -12.82 25.66 0.73
N PRO A 250 -13.84 25.77 -0.13
CA PRO A 250 -13.90 26.84 -1.12
C PRO A 250 -13.89 28.24 -0.49
N ALA A 251 -14.46 28.39 0.71
CA ALA A 251 -14.50 29.66 1.43
C ALA A 251 -13.14 30.09 2.00
N SER A 252 -12.14 29.20 2.05
CA SER A 252 -10.80 29.53 2.51
C SER A 252 -9.82 29.91 1.39
N VAL A 253 -10.26 29.81 0.12
CA VAL A 253 -9.41 30.08 -1.05
C VAL A 253 -9.96 31.30 -1.80
N PRO A 254 -9.29 32.46 -1.75
CA PRO A 254 -9.76 33.68 -2.43
C PRO A 254 -9.43 33.62 -3.93
N ALA A 255 -10.04 32.69 -4.66
CA ALA A 255 -9.86 32.54 -6.10
C ALA A 255 -11.21 32.59 -6.85
N PRO A 256 -11.26 33.14 -8.08
CA PRO A 256 -12.47 33.17 -8.87
C PRO A 256 -12.99 31.76 -9.17
N GLY A 257 -14.27 31.52 -8.86
CA GLY A 257 -14.91 30.23 -9.11
C GLY A 257 -15.01 29.32 -7.88
N CYS A 258 -14.25 29.59 -6.81
CA CYS A 258 -14.30 28.79 -5.60
C CYS A 258 -15.64 28.86 -4.87
N ASP A 259 -16.30 30.01 -4.83
CA ASP A 259 -17.58 30.21 -4.13
C ASP A 259 -18.71 29.23 -4.54
N GLN A 260 -18.57 28.54 -5.67
CA GLN A 260 -19.55 27.60 -6.22
C GLN A 260 -19.02 26.16 -6.33
N ALA A 261 -17.77 25.91 -5.96
CA ALA A 261 -17.13 24.61 -6.00
C ALA A 261 -17.36 23.80 -4.71
N LEU A 262 -17.08 22.49 -4.75
CA LEU A 262 -17.08 21.65 -3.54
C LEU A 262 -15.83 21.87 -2.69
N GLY A 263 -14.69 22.04 -3.36
CA GLY A 263 -13.40 22.42 -2.80
C GLY A 263 -12.62 23.24 -3.81
N CYS A 264 -11.53 23.87 -3.36
CA CYS A 264 -10.57 24.54 -4.24
C CYS A 264 -9.14 24.19 -3.89
N CYS A 265 -8.32 24.02 -4.92
CA CYS A 265 -6.92 23.69 -4.77
C CYS A 265 -6.14 24.88 -4.20
N THR A 266 -5.35 24.60 -3.18
CA THR A 266 -4.49 25.60 -2.53
C THR A 266 -3.24 24.92 -1.97
N PRO A 267 -2.08 25.61 -1.92
CA PRO A 267 -0.84 24.94 -1.57
C PRO A 267 -0.70 24.69 -0.08
N PHE A 268 0.03 23.63 0.25
CA PHE A 268 0.70 23.54 1.56
C PHE A 268 1.76 24.63 1.68
N CYS A 269 2.12 25.00 2.90
CA CYS A 269 3.09 26.05 3.17
C CYS A 269 3.90 25.76 4.43
N ASP A 270 5.16 26.19 4.44
CA ASP A 270 6.07 26.05 5.58
C ASP A 270 5.84 27.20 6.58
N LEU A 271 5.39 26.86 7.80
CA LEU A 271 5.11 27.79 8.89
C LEU A 271 6.36 28.55 9.38
N THR A 272 7.55 28.03 9.08
CA THR A 272 8.82 28.67 9.42
C THR A 272 9.25 29.72 8.41
N GLN A 273 8.59 29.78 7.25
CA GLN A 273 8.86 30.74 6.18
C GLN A 273 7.90 31.94 6.22
N PRO A 274 8.24 33.06 5.57
CA PRO A 274 7.29 34.13 5.31
C PRO A 274 6.08 33.62 4.52
N ASN A 275 4.91 34.22 4.75
CA ASN A 275 3.69 33.89 4.01
C ASN A 275 3.91 34.02 2.49
N THR A 276 3.83 32.89 1.78
CA THR A 276 3.96 32.77 0.33
C THR A 276 2.66 32.32 -0.34
N CYS A 277 1.56 32.29 0.41
CA CYS A 277 0.26 31.87 -0.11
C CYS A 277 -0.18 32.73 -1.31
N PRO A 278 -0.67 32.12 -2.41
CA PRO A 278 -1.02 32.88 -3.62
C PRO A 278 -2.07 33.97 -3.37
N GLY A 279 -3.00 33.74 -2.44
CA GLY A 279 -4.03 34.69 -2.02
C GLY A 279 -3.60 35.67 -0.90
N ALA A 280 -2.31 35.85 -0.64
CA ALA A 280 -1.84 36.65 0.50
C ALA A 280 -2.27 38.13 0.43
N LEU A 281 -2.44 38.69 -0.77
CA LEU A 281 -2.94 40.07 -0.93
C LEU A 281 -4.44 40.21 -0.62
N GLU A 282 -5.14 39.08 -0.66
CA GLU A 282 -6.56 38.92 -0.37
C GLU A 282 -6.80 38.45 1.08
N GLY A 283 -5.74 38.32 1.88
CA GLY A 283 -5.79 37.95 3.30
C GLY A 283 -5.57 36.47 3.59
N GLN A 284 -5.18 35.67 2.60
CA GLN A 284 -4.81 34.27 2.82
C GLN A 284 -3.51 34.20 3.62
N GLU A 285 -3.46 33.33 4.61
CA GLU A 285 -2.30 33.14 5.48
C GLU A 285 -1.86 31.68 5.46
N CYS A 286 -0.60 31.44 5.82
CA CYS A 286 -0.12 30.09 6.08
C CYS A 286 -0.56 29.71 7.50
N LEU A 287 -1.66 28.95 7.59
CA LEU A 287 -2.24 28.56 8.87
C LEU A 287 -1.74 27.15 9.25
N PRO A 288 -1.49 26.87 10.55
CA PRO A 288 -1.06 25.56 10.98
C PRO A 288 -2.02 24.46 10.52
N TRP A 289 -1.48 23.36 9.99
CA TRP A 289 -2.28 22.20 9.61
C TRP A 289 -2.88 21.53 10.84
N TYR A 290 -2.09 21.43 11.90
CA TYR A 290 -2.51 20.91 13.20
C TYR A 290 -2.97 22.05 14.11
N GLU A 291 -4.20 21.96 14.62
CA GLU A 291 -4.77 22.97 15.53
C GLU A 291 -3.92 23.17 16.79
N ASP A 292 -3.39 22.07 17.33
CA ASP A 292 -2.43 22.07 18.43
C ASP A 292 -1.08 21.53 17.92
N PRO A 293 -0.02 22.35 17.88
CA PRO A 293 1.31 21.92 17.50
C PRO A 293 1.85 20.76 18.34
N ALA A 294 1.34 20.55 19.57
CA ALA A 294 1.73 19.41 20.40
C ALA A 294 1.18 18.07 19.88
N ASN A 295 0.20 18.09 18.99
CA ASN A 295 -0.39 16.91 18.36
C ASN A 295 0.13 16.67 16.94
N ALA A 296 0.94 17.57 16.39
CA ALA A 296 1.60 17.33 15.11
C ALA A 296 2.56 16.13 15.26
N PRO A 297 2.49 15.12 14.37
CA PRO A 297 3.49 14.06 14.35
C PRO A 297 4.88 14.63 14.10
N ALA A 298 5.89 13.90 14.58
CA ALA A 298 7.27 14.34 14.46
C ALA A 298 7.67 14.47 12.97
N GLY A 299 8.16 15.65 12.58
CA GLY A 299 8.50 15.96 11.18
C GLY A 299 7.41 16.72 10.43
N PHE A 300 6.24 16.96 11.02
CA PHE A 300 5.13 17.70 10.40
C PHE A 300 4.77 18.99 11.15
N GLU A 301 5.57 19.40 12.14
CA GLU A 301 5.28 20.56 13.00
C GLU A 301 5.31 21.91 12.26
N ASP A 302 5.96 21.96 11.09
CA ASP A 302 6.07 23.11 10.22
C ASP A 302 5.08 23.11 9.06
N VAL A 303 4.26 22.07 8.92
CA VAL A 303 3.24 21.99 7.87
C VAL A 303 2.07 22.92 8.17
N GLY A 304 1.81 23.80 7.22
CA GLY A 304 0.63 24.65 7.16
C GLY A 304 -0.13 24.46 5.85
N GLY A 305 -1.35 25.00 5.83
CA GLY A 305 -2.18 25.11 4.63
C GLY A 305 -2.51 26.57 4.34
N CYS A 306 -2.41 26.97 3.07
CA CYS A 306 -2.81 28.30 2.66
C CYS A 306 -4.33 28.47 2.78
N SER A 307 -4.78 29.32 3.69
CA SER A 307 -6.18 29.44 4.04
C SER A 307 -6.52 30.84 4.55
N LEU A 308 -7.73 31.34 4.25
CA LEU A 308 -8.25 32.54 4.89
C LEU A 308 -8.53 32.26 6.37
N PRO A 309 -8.10 33.12 7.31
CA PRO A 309 -8.48 33.02 8.71
C PRO A 309 -10.01 33.08 8.84
N LEU A 310 -10.61 32.07 9.50
CA LEU A 310 -12.05 31.98 9.76
C LEU A 310 -12.50 32.80 10.98
#